data_AF-A0A0H5Q727-F1
#
_entry.id   AF-A0A0H5Q727-F1
#
_cell.length_a   1.000
_cell.length_b   1.000
_cell.length_c   1.000
_cell.angle_alpha   90.00
_cell.angle_beta   90.00
_cell.angle_gamma   90.00
#
_symmetry.space_group_name_H-M   'P 1'
#
loop_
_entity.id
_entity.type
_entity.pdbx_description
1 polymer ?
#
loop_
_entity_poly.entity_id
_entity_poly.type
_entity_poly.pdbx_seq_one_letter_code
_entity_poly.pdbx_strand_id
1 'polypeptide(L)'
;MCPRKPSIVLVACSDPTRYVFAGCDAYQCVTCGPKKTQGLSLAMAWRQTQVDRTRLMTLTMAPTEWQARRQKMRHVTLWARKQGYAWNTAWTTEMGSKTGMIHIHAIQWGDYIPRNVLQERWGHIVDVRAIKKPGTKSSGYLTKESQKVANYLTKEASEGYQSWLELNGGRPIHTTRGYFGGHSTREAVQLARRHFSGTVGEEWRTASLAEAERAWEHHLSTV
;
A
#
# COMPACT_ATOMS: atom_id res chain seq x y z
N MET A 1 21.24 -0.14 0.24
CA MET A 1 21.19 0.39 -1.15
C MET A 1 20.42 -0.54 -2.08
N CYS A 2 19.90 -0.08 -3.22
CA CYS A 2 19.22 -0.98 -4.17
C CYS A 2 20.24 -1.79 -4.99
N PRO A 3 20.20 -3.13 -4.98
CA PRO A 3 21.16 -3.96 -5.73
C PRO A 3 20.99 -3.88 -7.25
N ARG A 4 19.83 -3.43 -7.75
CA ARG A 4 19.56 -3.30 -9.19
C ARG A 4 19.96 -1.93 -9.77
N LYS A 5 20.25 -0.95 -8.91
CA LYS A 5 20.71 0.40 -9.30
C LYS A 5 21.74 0.90 -8.27
N PRO A 6 22.82 0.16 -8.00
CA PRO A 6 23.73 0.49 -6.91
C PRO A 6 24.46 1.82 -7.19
N SER A 7 24.78 2.12 -8.45
CA SER A 7 25.62 3.26 -8.83
C SER A 7 24.88 4.56 -9.14
N ILE A 8 23.53 4.57 -9.14
CA ILE A 8 22.79 5.76 -9.56
C ILE A 8 22.49 6.61 -8.32
N VAL A 9 23.15 7.76 -8.23
CA VAL A 9 22.89 8.81 -7.24
C VAL A 9 22.03 9.89 -7.88
N LEU A 10 20.99 10.31 -7.16
CA LEU A 10 20.19 11.47 -7.50
C LEU A 10 20.52 12.60 -6.54
N VAL A 11 20.68 13.81 -7.06
CA VAL A 11 20.89 15.02 -6.27
C VAL A 11 19.70 15.95 -6.46
N ALA A 12 19.35 16.70 -5.42
CA ALA A 12 18.29 17.69 -5.50
C ALA A 12 18.72 18.84 -6.40
N CYS A 13 17.81 19.29 -7.28
CA CYS A 13 18.05 20.44 -8.14
C CYS A 13 18.23 21.74 -7.35
N SER A 14 17.54 21.87 -6.20
CA SER A 14 17.63 23.01 -5.29
C SER A 14 18.86 23.03 -4.40
N ASP A 15 19.44 21.86 -4.11
CA ASP A 15 20.59 21.73 -3.21
C ASP A 15 21.40 20.46 -3.54
N PRO A 16 22.49 20.56 -4.32
CA PRO A 16 23.30 19.41 -4.72
C PRO A 16 23.98 18.67 -3.56
N THR A 17 23.99 19.21 -2.34
CA THR A 17 24.49 18.50 -1.15
C THR A 17 23.50 17.45 -0.64
N ARG A 18 22.22 17.59 -1.03
CA ARG A 18 21.16 16.64 -0.70
C ARG A 18 21.06 15.59 -1.79
N TYR A 19 21.31 14.34 -1.42
CA TYR A 19 21.32 13.22 -2.36
C TYR A 19 20.53 12.02 -1.87
N VAL A 20 20.10 11.19 -2.82
CA VAL A 20 19.49 9.88 -2.57
C VAL A 20 19.97 8.85 -3.58
N PHE A 21 20.15 7.60 -3.14
CA PHE A 21 20.42 6.50 -4.06
C PHE A 21 19.14 6.07 -4.77
N ALA A 22 19.20 5.94 -6.10
CA ALA A 22 18.06 5.60 -6.92
C ALA A 22 17.53 4.19 -6.60
N GLY A 23 16.21 4.05 -6.72
CA GLY A 23 15.52 2.76 -6.59
C GLY A 23 15.17 2.15 -7.95
N CYS A 24 15.09 0.83 -8.01
CA CYS A 24 14.60 0.11 -9.20
C CYS A 24 13.07 0.13 -9.33
N ASP A 25 12.36 0.62 -8.30
CA ASP A 25 10.89 0.68 -8.25
C ASP A 25 10.18 -0.68 -8.44
N ALA A 26 10.90 -1.80 -8.30
CA ALA A 26 10.32 -3.13 -8.38
C ALA A 26 9.80 -3.59 -7.00
N TYR A 27 8.59 -4.14 -6.94
CA TYR A 27 8.04 -4.70 -5.70
C TYR A 27 8.86 -5.89 -5.20
N GLN A 28 9.43 -6.70 -6.08
CA GLN A 28 10.25 -7.86 -5.73
C GLN A 28 11.63 -7.48 -5.16
N CYS A 29 12.05 -6.22 -5.29
CA CYS A 29 13.32 -5.78 -4.71
C CYS A 29 13.18 -5.64 -3.19
N VAL A 30 13.98 -6.38 -2.42
CA VAL A 30 13.98 -6.33 -0.95
C VAL A 30 14.21 -4.93 -0.38
N THR A 31 14.92 -4.06 -1.11
CA THR A 31 15.19 -2.68 -0.68
C THR A 31 14.12 -1.69 -1.16
N CYS A 32 13.69 -1.79 -2.43
CA CYS A 32 12.79 -0.80 -3.05
C CYS A 32 11.32 -1.14 -2.83
N GLY A 33 10.98 -2.42 -2.76
CA GLY A 33 9.63 -2.93 -2.56
C GLY A 33 8.97 -2.34 -1.31
N PRO A 34 9.59 -2.46 -0.12
CA PRO A 34 9.05 -1.86 1.11
C PRO A 34 8.79 -0.35 0.99
N LYS A 35 9.76 0.42 0.44
CA LYS A 35 9.60 1.87 0.20
C LYS A 35 8.44 2.18 -0.74
N LYS A 36 8.28 1.38 -1.80
CA LYS A 36 7.17 1.51 -2.76
C LYS A 36 5.83 1.21 -2.11
N THR A 37 5.76 0.16 -1.29
CA THR A 37 4.57 -0.22 -0.53
C THR A 37 4.17 0.84 0.49
N GLN A 38 5.13 1.48 1.16
CA GLN A 38 4.85 2.66 2.01
C GLN A 38 4.19 3.80 1.22
N GLY A 39 4.69 4.08 0.00
CA GLY A 39 4.05 5.04 -0.90
C GLY A 39 2.59 4.67 -1.19
N LEU A 40 2.32 3.40 -1.51
CA LEU A 40 0.97 2.90 -1.77
C LEU A 40 0.06 3.05 -0.54
N SER A 41 0.57 2.77 0.64
CA SER A 41 -0.14 3.01 1.91
C SER A 41 -0.49 4.48 2.13
N LEU A 42 0.42 5.40 1.82
CA LEU A 42 0.13 6.84 1.83
C LEU A 42 -0.97 7.20 0.82
N ALA A 43 -0.94 6.63 -0.38
CA ALA A 43 -1.97 6.85 -1.39
C ALA A 43 -3.35 6.36 -0.93
N MET A 44 -3.43 5.21 -0.26
CA MET A 44 -4.68 4.72 0.33
C MET A 44 -5.16 5.65 1.45
N ALA A 45 -4.27 6.07 2.35
CA ALA A 45 -4.62 7.00 3.44
C ALA A 45 -5.11 8.35 2.89
N TRP A 46 -4.45 8.89 1.88
CA TRP A 46 -4.92 10.09 1.17
C TRP A 46 -6.32 9.85 0.59
N ARG A 47 -6.55 8.74 -0.11
CA ARG A 47 -7.86 8.45 -0.68
C ARG A 47 -8.95 8.37 0.39
N GLN A 48 -8.65 7.84 1.58
CA GLN A 48 -9.59 7.80 2.71
C GLN A 48 -10.03 9.20 3.18
N THR A 49 -9.20 10.24 2.99
CA THR A 49 -9.59 11.63 3.29
C THR A 49 -10.54 12.23 2.25
N GLN A 50 -10.64 11.62 1.07
CA GLN A 50 -11.38 12.12 -0.08
C GLN A 50 -12.71 11.37 -0.31
N VAL A 51 -13.00 10.34 0.49
CA VAL A 51 -14.20 9.53 0.34
C VAL A 51 -14.90 9.40 1.68
N ASP A 52 -16.23 9.47 1.64
CA ASP A 52 -17.03 9.23 2.83
C ASP A 52 -17.06 7.73 3.18
N ARG A 53 -17.19 7.43 4.48
CA ARG A 53 -17.47 6.09 5.04
C ARG A 53 -16.52 4.99 4.57
N THR A 54 -15.25 5.11 4.94
CA THR A 54 -14.27 4.03 4.77
C THR A 54 -14.46 2.93 5.82
N ARG A 55 -14.23 1.68 5.41
CA ARG A 55 -14.42 0.49 6.26
C ARG A 55 -13.22 -0.42 6.17
N LEU A 56 -12.83 -0.97 7.32
CA LEU A 56 -11.93 -2.11 7.36
C LEU A 56 -12.78 -3.37 7.25
N MET A 57 -12.36 -4.27 6.36
CA MET A 57 -12.98 -5.56 6.15
C MET A 57 -11.96 -6.67 6.35
N THR A 58 -12.37 -7.73 7.04
CA THR A 58 -11.62 -8.99 7.13
C THR A 58 -12.49 -10.12 6.61
N LEU A 59 -12.00 -10.86 5.62
CA LEU A 59 -12.66 -12.04 5.06
C LEU A 59 -11.84 -13.27 5.46
N THR A 60 -12.41 -14.15 6.29
CA THR A 60 -11.69 -15.34 6.80
C THR A 60 -11.82 -16.51 5.85
N MET A 61 -10.97 -17.55 6.01
CA MET A 61 -11.00 -18.77 5.21
C MET A 61 -10.99 -18.49 3.69
N ALA A 62 -10.13 -17.58 3.25
CA ALA A 62 -9.92 -17.38 1.83
C ALA A 62 -9.26 -18.63 1.21
N PRO A 63 -9.49 -18.91 -0.09
CA PRO A 63 -8.77 -19.97 -0.78
C PRO A 63 -7.26 -19.85 -0.60
N THR A 64 -6.57 -20.97 -0.43
CA THR A 64 -5.11 -21.02 -0.27
C THR A 64 -4.38 -20.63 -1.55
N GLU A 65 -4.85 -21.18 -2.68
CA GLU A 65 -4.31 -20.88 -4.01
C GLU A 65 -4.64 -19.43 -4.43
N TRP A 66 -3.63 -18.75 -4.97
CA TRP A 66 -3.66 -17.33 -5.29
C TRP A 66 -4.72 -16.96 -6.33
N GLN A 67 -4.80 -17.69 -7.45
CA GLN A 67 -5.77 -17.40 -8.51
C GLN A 67 -7.20 -17.61 -8.05
N ALA A 68 -7.49 -18.67 -7.28
CA ALA A 68 -8.77 -18.94 -6.68
C ALA A 68 -9.18 -17.81 -5.71
N ARG A 69 -8.25 -17.37 -4.84
CA ARG A 69 -8.46 -16.23 -3.93
C ARG A 69 -8.76 -14.94 -4.69
N ARG A 70 -7.96 -14.63 -5.70
CA ARG A 70 -8.13 -13.46 -6.58
C ARG A 70 -9.47 -13.51 -7.32
N GLN A 71 -9.85 -14.68 -7.84
CA GLN A 71 -11.12 -14.89 -8.53
C GLN A 71 -12.31 -14.70 -7.57
N LYS A 72 -12.22 -15.23 -6.34
CA LYS A 72 -13.26 -15.04 -5.31
C LYS A 72 -13.45 -13.55 -4.98
N MET A 73 -12.37 -12.79 -4.80
CA MET A 73 -12.44 -11.33 -4.63
C MET A 73 -13.06 -10.61 -5.82
N ARG A 74 -12.72 -11.02 -7.05
CA ARG A 74 -13.34 -10.50 -8.27
C ARG A 74 -14.84 -10.80 -8.31
N HIS A 75 -15.25 -12.01 -7.94
CA HIS A 75 -16.66 -12.41 -7.92
C HIS A 75 -17.48 -11.63 -6.88
N VAL A 76 -16.92 -11.33 -5.70
CA VAL A 76 -17.57 -10.45 -4.71
C VAL A 76 -17.73 -9.04 -5.26
N THR A 77 -16.68 -8.50 -5.87
CA THR A 77 -16.70 -7.14 -6.46
C THR A 77 -17.72 -7.03 -7.60
N LEU A 78 -17.75 -8.01 -8.51
CA LEU A 78 -18.69 -8.02 -9.64
C LEU A 78 -20.13 -8.21 -9.14
N TRP A 79 -20.35 -9.08 -8.17
CA TRP A 79 -21.65 -9.26 -7.55
C TRP A 79 -22.15 -7.95 -6.92
N ALA A 80 -21.33 -7.30 -6.09
CA ALA A 80 -21.70 -6.04 -5.43
C ALA A 80 -22.11 -4.96 -6.47
N ARG A 81 -21.32 -4.82 -7.53
CA ARG A 81 -21.62 -3.88 -8.62
C ARG A 81 -22.88 -4.25 -9.39
N LYS A 82 -23.14 -5.55 -9.63
CA LYS A 82 -24.37 -6.03 -10.27
C LYS A 82 -25.62 -5.74 -9.42
N GLN A 83 -25.48 -5.67 -8.10
CA GLN A 83 -26.56 -5.26 -7.18
C GLN A 83 -26.72 -3.73 -7.09
N GLY A 84 -25.96 -2.95 -7.86
CA GLY A 84 -26.04 -1.48 -7.87
C GLY A 84 -25.16 -0.79 -6.82
N TYR A 85 -24.40 -1.51 -6.01
CA TYR A 85 -23.53 -0.90 -5.00
C TYR A 85 -22.29 -0.25 -5.63
N ALA A 86 -22.01 1.00 -5.22
CA ALA A 86 -20.70 1.61 -5.39
C ALA A 86 -19.68 0.85 -4.53
N TRP A 87 -18.81 0.05 -5.16
CA TRP A 87 -17.88 -0.82 -4.45
C TRP A 87 -16.44 -0.66 -4.93
N ASN A 88 -15.58 -0.19 -4.03
CA ASN A 88 -14.15 -0.10 -4.24
C ASN A 88 -13.37 -0.64 -3.05
N THR A 89 -12.36 -1.46 -3.34
CA THR A 89 -11.53 -2.08 -2.32
C THR A 89 -10.05 -2.04 -2.68
N ALA A 90 -9.22 -1.88 -1.67
CA ALA A 90 -7.80 -2.21 -1.70
C ALA A 90 -7.57 -3.31 -0.68
N TRP A 91 -6.91 -4.40 -1.05
CA TRP A 91 -6.81 -5.58 -0.21
C TRP A 91 -5.45 -6.28 -0.33
N THR A 92 -5.09 -7.00 0.73
CA THR A 92 -3.96 -7.94 0.77
C THR A 92 -4.39 -9.24 1.45
N THR A 93 -3.51 -10.22 1.38
CA THR A 93 -3.62 -11.53 2.01
C THR A 93 -2.64 -11.64 3.16
N GLU A 94 -3.09 -12.23 4.26
CA GLU A 94 -2.28 -12.62 5.43
C GLU A 94 -2.55 -14.10 5.74
N MET A 95 -1.54 -14.78 6.27
CA MET A 95 -1.68 -16.14 6.82
C MET A 95 -1.67 -16.07 8.34
N GLY A 96 -2.71 -16.57 8.99
CA GLY A 96 -2.79 -16.59 10.45
C GLY A 96 -1.70 -17.46 11.06
N SER A 97 -0.79 -16.87 11.83
CA SER A 97 0.40 -17.55 12.39
C SER A 97 0.09 -18.78 13.26
N LYS A 98 -1.08 -18.83 13.91
CA LYS A 98 -1.50 -19.96 14.75
C LYS A 98 -2.32 -21.01 14.02
N THR A 99 -3.06 -20.62 12.99
CA THR A 99 -4.08 -21.47 12.35
C THR A 99 -3.71 -21.87 10.93
N GLY A 100 -2.72 -21.21 10.31
CA GLY A 100 -2.45 -21.30 8.88
C GLY A 100 -3.58 -20.76 8.00
N MET A 101 -4.63 -20.18 8.60
CA MET A 101 -5.81 -19.74 7.86
C MET A 101 -5.49 -18.49 7.04
N ILE A 102 -5.90 -18.47 5.78
CA ILE A 102 -5.74 -17.30 4.95
C ILE A 102 -6.85 -16.28 5.22
N HIS A 103 -6.45 -15.06 5.54
CA HIS A 103 -7.34 -13.91 5.69
C HIS A 103 -7.11 -12.91 4.56
N ILE A 104 -8.18 -12.23 4.14
CA ILE A 104 -8.08 -11.04 3.31
C ILE A 104 -8.41 -9.84 4.16
N HIS A 105 -7.47 -8.90 4.25
CA HIS A 105 -7.68 -7.60 4.85
C HIS A 105 -7.90 -6.58 3.74
N ALA A 106 -9.02 -5.85 3.82
CA ALA A 106 -9.40 -4.89 2.81
C ALA A 106 -9.82 -3.55 3.42
N ILE A 107 -9.43 -2.46 2.76
CA ILE A 107 -10.00 -1.13 2.95
C ILE A 107 -11.06 -0.96 1.87
N GLN A 108 -12.31 -0.80 2.28
CA GLN A 108 -13.45 -0.56 1.41
C GLN A 108 -13.94 0.88 1.52
N TRP A 109 -14.37 1.45 0.40
CA TRP A 109 -15.18 2.67 0.38
C TRP A 109 -16.28 2.56 -0.68
N GLY A 110 -17.30 3.39 -0.52
CA GLY A 110 -18.56 3.33 -1.26
C GLY A 110 -19.70 2.85 -0.36
N ASP A 111 -20.69 2.20 -0.96
CA ASP A 111 -21.91 1.80 -0.27
C ASP A 111 -21.61 0.76 0.81
N TYR A 112 -22.40 0.83 1.88
CA TYR A 112 -22.37 -0.18 2.92
C TYR A 112 -23.12 -1.42 2.43
N ILE A 113 -22.46 -2.57 2.48
CA ILE A 113 -23.13 -3.86 2.34
C ILE A 113 -23.22 -4.50 3.73
N PRO A 114 -24.42 -4.87 4.21
CA PRO A 114 -24.57 -5.54 5.50
C PRO A 114 -23.72 -6.80 5.61
N ARG A 115 -23.18 -7.03 6.81
CA ARG A 115 -22.26 -8.15 7.09
C ARG A 115 -22.86 -9.50 6.72
N ASN A 116 -24.13 -9.74 7.05
CA ASN A 116 -24.83 -10.99 6.74
C ASN A 116 -24.92 -11.24 5.22
N VAL A 117 -25.19 -10.20 4.44
CA VAL A 117 -25.25 -10.29 2.98
C VAL A 117 -23.86 -10.56 2.39
N LEU A 118 -22.83 -9.88 2.88
CA LEU A 118 -21.44 -10.18 2.47
C LEU A 118 -21.01 -11.59 2.86
N GLN A 119 -21.41 -12.06 4.04
CA GLN A 119 -21.09 -13.39 4.55
C GLN A 119 -21.77 -14.49 3.75
N GLU A 120 -23.04 -14.31 3.37
CA GLU A 120 -23.74 -15.22 2.45
C GLU A 120 -22.98 -15.33 1.12
N ARG A 121 -22.50 -14.19 0.59
CA ARG A 121 -21.73 -14.18 -0.66
C ARG A 121 -20.32 -14.76 -0.51
N TRP A 122 -19.68 -14.54 0.63
CA TRP A 122 -18.30 -14.99 0.89
C TRP A 122 -18.21 -16.46 1.31
N GLY A 123 -19.23 -16.96 2.01
CA GLY A 123 -19.33 -18.31 2.56
C GLY A 123 -18.71 -18.52 3.94
N HIS A 124 -18.05 -17.51 4.50
CA HIS A 124 -17.39 -17.58 5.82
C HIS A 124 -17.51 -16.25 6.57
N ILE A 125 -16.94 -16.19 7.78
CA ILE A 125 -17.00 -15.01 8.63
C ILE A 125 -16.45 -13.78 7.90
N VAL A 126 -17.26 -12.73 7.89
CA VAL A 126 -16.88 -11.41 7.41
C VAL A 126 -16.95 -10.46 8.60
N ASP A 127 -15.88 -9.74 8.85
CA ASP A 127 -15.86 -8.63 9.80
C ASP A 127 -15.81 -7.32 9.03
N VAL A 128 -16.70 -6.38 9.35
CA VAL A 128 -16.77 -5.05 8.71
C VAL A 128 -16.86 -4.01 9.80
N ARG A 129 -15.89 -3.10 9.84
CA ARG A 129 -15.82 -2.04 10.85
C ARG A 129 -15.67 -0.69 10.19
N ALA A 130 -16.46 0.28 10.62
CA ALA A 130 -16.32 1.66 10.17
C ALA A 130 -15.02 2.29 10.71
N ILE A 131 -14.35 3.08 9.87
CA ILE A 131 -13.19 3.88 10.27
C ILE A 131 -13.74 5.23 10.78
N LYS A 132 -13.77 5.41 12.11
CA LYS A 132 -14.56 6.46 12.78
C LYS A 132 -14.06 7.92 12.61
N LYS A 133 -12.81 8.15 12.19
CA LYS A 133 -12.27 9.52 12.01
C LYS A 133 -11.36 9.61 10.79
N PRO A 134 -11.90 9.96 9.62
CA PRO A 134 -11.08 10.33 8.46
C PRO A 134 -10.50 11.74 8.67
N GLY A 135 -9.42 11.86 9.48
CA GLY A 135 -8.54 13.04 9.61
C GLY A 135 -9.14 14.33 10.22
N THR A 136 -8.53 14.88 11.29
CA THR A 136 -8.49 16.35 11.56
C THR A 136 -7.70 16.83 12.79
N LYS A 137 -7.16 15.99 13.70
CA LYS A 137 -6.25 16.46 14.79
C LYS A 137 -5.07 15.53 15.07
N SER A 138 -4.69 14.76 14.06
CA SER A 138 -3.82 13.61 14.19
C SER A 138 -2.79 13.58 13.05
N SER A 139 -2.18 14.71 12.71
CA SER A 139 -1.02 14.73 11.80
C SER A 139 0.21 14.02 12.40
N GLY A 140 0.31 13.94 13.74
CA GLY A 140 1.20 13.00 14.44
C GLY A 140 0.57 11.63 14.74
N TYR A 141 -0.73 11.45 14.46
CA TYR A 141 -1.57 10.27 14.81
C TYR A 141 -2.33 9.64 13.62
N LEU A 142 -1.92 9.95 12.39
CA LEU A 142 -2.10 9.12 11.18
C LEU A 142 -1.33 7.79 11.33
N THR A 143 -0.75 7.57 12.52
CA THR A 143 0.45 6.81 12.83
C THR A 143 0.22 5.61 13.74
N LYS A 144 -1.03 5.23 14.01
CA LYS A 144 -1.28 3.91 14.60
C LYS A 144 -2.35 3.11 13.90
N GLU A 145 -3.53 3.55 13.51
CA GLU A 145 -4.51 2.60 12.92
C GLU A 145 -4.34 2.43 11.40
N SER A 146 -4.25 3.51 10.61
CA SER A 146 -3.96 3.40 9.17
C SER A 146 -2.51 3.00 8.91
N GLN A 147 -1.59 3.43 9.78
CA GLN A 147 -0.22 2.93 9.81
C GLN A 147 -0.13 1.54 10.43
N LYS A 148 -1.00 1.09 11.36
CA LYS A 148 -1.07 -0.32 11.76
C LYS A 148 -1.71 -1.13 10.69
N VAL A 149 -2.66 -0.66 9.89
CA VAL A 149 -3.24 -1.38 8.75
C VAL A 149 -2.17 -1.44 7.68
N ALA A 150 -1.56 -0.34 7.25
CA ALA A 150 -0.39 -0.35 6.37
C ALA A 150 0.75 -1.22 6.91
N ASN A 151 1.11 -1.10 8.19
CA ASN A 151 2.09 -1.93 8.90
C ASN A 151 1.51 -3.28 9.35
N TYR A 152 0.24 -3.62 9.09
CA TYR A 152 -0.38 -4.94 9.32
C TYR A 152 -0.18 -5.67 8.01
N LEU A 153 -0.65 -5.02 6.94
CA LEU A 153 -0.41 -5.36 5.56
C LEU A 153 1.11 -5.49 5.30
N THR A 154 1.97 -4.74 5.99
CA THR A 154 3.44 -4.85 5.87
C THR A 154 4.15 -5.25 7.16
N LYS A 155 3.47 -5.84 8.17
CA LYS A 155 4.15 -6.24 9.42
C LYS A 155 5.12 -7.38 9.16
N GLU A 156 4.74 -8.27 8.27
CA GLU A 156 5.59 -9.35 7.74
C GLU A 156 6.59 -8.84 6.69
N ALA A 157 6.61 -7.54 6.37
CA ALA A 157 7.62 -7.00 5.46
C ALA A 157 9.00 -6.81 6.11
N SER A 158 9.09 -6.78 7.45
CA SER A 158 10.39 -6.73 8.13
C SER A 158 11.06 -8.11 8.21
N GLU A 159 10.26 -9.19 8.31
CA GLU A 159 10.69 -10.58 8.32
C GLU A 159 9.78 -11.37 7.39
N GLY A 160 10.26 -11.71 6.18
CA GLY A 160 9.46 -12.49 5.22
C GLY A 160 8.74 -11.69 4.13
N TYR A 161 9.18 -10.47 3.80
CA TYR A 161 8.59 -9.65 2.73
C TYR A 161 8.39 -10.42 1.41
N GLN A 162 9.34 -11.28 1.04
CA GLN A 162 9.22 -12.10 -0.17
C GLN A 162 8.10 -13.14 -0.06
N SER A 163 8.03 -13.87 1.05
CA SER A 163 6.97 -14.84 1.31
C SER A 163 5.59 -14.18 1.36
N TRP A 164 5.48 -13.00 1.96
CA TRP A 164 4.26 -12.21 1.92
C TRP A 164 3.89 -11.76 0.50
N LEU A 165 4.88 -11.35 -0.30
CA LEU A 165 4.68 -10.94 -1.69
C LEU A 165 4.25 -12.12 -2.57
N GLU A 166 4.83 -13.31 -2.35
CA GLU A 166 4.46 -14.57 -2.99
C GLU A 166 3.02 -14.96 -2.66
N LEU A 167 2.63 -14.86 -1.37
CA LEU A 167 1.25 -15.05 -0.93
C LEU A 167 0.28 -14.10 -1.64
N ASN A 168 0.74 -12.92 -2.04
CA ASN A 168 -0.06 -11.93 -2.77
C ASN A 168 0.22 -11.90 -4.29
N GLY A 169 0.77 -12.99 -4.85
CA GLY A 169 0.95 -13.12 -6.29
C GLY A 169 1.88 -12.06 -6.90
N GLY A 170 2.93 -11.67 -6.17
CA GLY A 170 3.96 -10.74 -6.63
C GLY A 170 3.65 -9.26 -6.44
N ARG A 171 2.55 -8.90 -5.76
CA ARG A 171 2.18 -7.50 -5.48
C ARG A 171 1.77 -7.33 -4.02
N PRO A 172 2.09 -6.20 -3.37
CA PRO A 172 1.76 -6.01 -1.96
C PRO A 172 0.25 -5.84 -1.70
N ILE A 173 -0.42 -5.12 -2.60
CA ILE A 173 -1.82 -4.71 -2.46
C ILE A 173 -2.49 -4.80 -3.82
N HIS A 174 -3.74 -5.20 -3.82
CA HIS A 174 -4.61 -5.30 -4.99
C HIS A 174 -5.77 -4.32 -4.85
N THR A 175 -6.04 -3.55 -5.90
CA THR A 175 -7.10 -2.55 -5.87
C THR A 175 -8.14 -2.83 -6.95
N THR A 176 -9.40 -2.52 -6.68
CA THR A 176 -10.42 -2.43 -7.74
C THR A 176 -10.07 -1.30 -8.72
N ARG A 177 -10.53 -1.43 -9.98
CA ARG A 177 -10.47 -0.31 -10.92
C ARG A 177 -11.30 0.86 -10.36
N GLY A 178 -10.69 2.04 -10.33
CA GLY A 178 -11.30 3.25 -9.78
C GLY A 178 -11.02 3.50 -8.29
N TYR A 179 -10.28 2.63 -7.60
CA TYR A 179 -10.00 2.80 -6.18
C TYR A 179 -9.39 4.17 -5.83
N PHE A 180 -8.51 4.70 -6.68
CA PHE A 180 -7.90 6.02 -6.51
C PHE A 180 -8.65 7.16 -7.24
N GLY A 181 -9.95 6.98 -7.55
CA GLY A 181 -10.77 8.06 -8.11
C GLY A 181 -10.37 8.49 -9.53
N GLY A 182 -9.85 7.56 -10.35
CA GLY A 182 -9.41 7.84 -11.72
C GLY A 182 -7.90 8.05 -11.87
N HIS A 183 -7.18 8.29 -10.76
CA HIS A 183 -5.72 8.39 -10.78
C HIS A 183 -5.06 7.02 -10.90
N SER A 184 -3.92 7.00 -11.59
CA SER A 184 -2.97 5.89 -11.49
C SER A 184 -2.40 5.80 -10.07
N THR A 185 -1.87 4.63 -9.71
CA THR A 185 -1.19 4.46 -8.42
C THR A 185 -0.06 5.47 -8.23
N ARG A 186 0.73 5.75 -9.28
CA ARG A 186 1.86 6.68 -9.19
C ARG A 186 1.41 8.10 -8.88
N GLU A 187 0.37 8.58 -9.55
CA GLU A 187 -0.21 9.91 -9.31
C GLU A 187 -0.81 10.00 -7.91
N ALA A 188 -1.55 8.97 -7.47
CA ALA A 188 -2.13 8.94 -6.13
C ALA A 188 -1.06 9.00 -5.03
N VAL A 189 0.10 8.35 -5.23
CA VAL A 189 1.26 8.47 -4.32
C VAL A 189 1.82 9.89 -4.28
N GLN A 190 1.94 10.55 -5.44
CA GLN A 190 2.42 11.94 -5.50
C GLN A 190 1.45 12.92 -4.84
N LEU A 191 0.14 12.76 -5.08
CA LEU A 191 -0.91 13.54 -4.44
C LEU A 191 -0.88 13.36 -2.93
N ALA A 192 -0.75 12.12 -2.46
CA ALA A 192 -0.64 11.82 -1.04
C ALA A 192 0.57 12.47 -0.39
N ARG A 193 1.74 12.42 -1.05
CA ARG A 193 2.96 13.09 -0.55
C ARG A 193 2.73 14.59 -0.39
N ARG A 194 2.22 15.26 -1.44
CA ARG A 194 1.89 16.70 -1.39
C ARG A 194 0.92 17.02 -0.27
N HIS A 195 -0.12 16.19 -0.10
CA HIS A 195 -1.15 16.39 0.92
C HIS A 195 -0.60 16.26 2.35
N PHE A 196 0.25 15.27 2.63
CA PHE A 196 0.72 15.00 4.00
C PHE A 196 2.03 15.69 4.37
N SER A 197 2.94 15.93 3.42
CA SER A 197 4.24 16.54 3.74
C SER A 197 4.23 18.07 3.63
N GLY A 198 3.21 18.67 3.00
CA GLY A 198 3.13 20.11 2.73
C GLY A 198 4.26 20.66 1.85
N THR A 199 5.20 19.81 1.44
CA THR A 199 6.38 20.15 0.65
C THR A 199 6.07 19.90 -0.81
N VAL A 200 6.27 20.93 -1.63
CA VAL A 200 6.36 20.77 -3.07
C VAL A 200 7.53 19.82 -3.33
N GLY A 201 7.29 18.77 -4.11
CA GLY A 201 8.28 17.73 -4.34
C GLY A 201 9.56 18.34 -4.89
N GLU A 202 10.66 18.16 -4.17
CA GLU A 202 11.99 18.49 -4.66
C GLU A 202 12.24 17.77 -5.98
N GLU A 203 12.73 18.51 -6.97
CA GLU A 203 13.13 17.94 -8.25
C GLU A 203 14.50 17.30 -8.09
N TRP A 204 14.66 16.11 -8.67
CA TRP A 204 15.89 15.31 -8.56
C TRP A 204 16.45 15.09 -9.96
N ARG A 205 17.76 15.25 -10.10
CA ARG A 205 18.51 14.88 -11.32
C ARG A 205 19.56 13.83 -11.01
N THR A 206 20.02 13.11 -12.03
CA THR A 206 21.19 12.24 -11.91
C THR A 206 22.42 13.09 -11.53
N ALA A 207 23.18 12.61 -10.55
CA ALA A 207 24.44 13.21 -10.13
C ALA A 207 25.48 13.13 -11.25
N SER A 208 26.34 14.15 -11.35
CA SER A 208 27.63 14.02 -12.05
C SER A 208 28.55 13.04 -11.30
N LEU A 209 29.65 12.61 -11.93
CA LEU A 209 30.58 11.67 -11.32
C LEU A 209 31.13 12.20 -9.98
N ALA A 210 31.62 13.45 -9.95
CA ALA A 210 32.17 14.05 -8.74
C ALA A 210 31.11 14.23 -7.63
N GLU A 211 29.85 14.49 -7.99
CA GLU A 211 28.74 14.53 -7.02
C GLU A 211 28.43 13.14 -6.47
N ALA A 212 28.46 12.11 -7.31
CA ALA A 212 28.26 10.74 -6.89
C ALA A 212 29.39 10.27 -5.95
N GLU A 213 30.65 10.55 -6.27
CA GLU A 213 31.81 10.23 -5.43
C GLU A 213 31.68 10.83 -4.02
N ARG A 214 31.37 12.13 -3.91
CA ARG A 214 31.12 12.78 -2.61
C ARG A 214 29.96 12.15 -1.84
N ALA A 215 28.86 11.84 -2.54
CA ALA A 215 27.72 11.17 -1.94
C ALA A 215 28.07 9.77 -1.41
N TRP A 216 28.96 9.05 -2.10
CA TRP A 216 29.47 7.75 -1.67
C TRP A 216 30.39 7.84 -0.47
N GLU A 217 31.35 8.77 -0.47
CA GLU A 217 32.25 9.02 0.66
C GLU A 217 31.45 9.35 1.93
N HIS A 218 30.48 10.27 1.81
CA HIS A 218 29.60 10.61 2.93
C HIS A 218 28.77 9.41 3.40
N HIS A 219 28.26 8.59 2.48
CA HIS A 219 27.50 7.39 2.86
C HIS A 219 28.36 6.38 3.62
N LEU A 220 29.59 6.13 3.16
CA LEU A 220 30.51 5.19 3.81
C LEU A 220 30.98 5.68 5.19
N SER A 221 31.01 6.99 5.42
CA SER A 221 31.38 7.57 6.73
C SER A 221 30.26 7.51 7.79
N THR A 222 29.03 7.20 7.38
CA THR A 222 27.83 7.29 8.24
C THR A 222 27.16 5.94 8.51
N VAL A 223 27.62 4.86 7.86
CA VAL A 223 27.13 3.48 8.00
C VAL A 223 28.11 2.68 8.83
#